data_AF-A0A3B8IL38-F1
#
_entry.id   AF-A0A3B8IL38-F1
#
_cell.length_a   1.000
_cell.length_b   1.000
_cell.length_c   1.000
_cell.angle_alpha   90.00
_cell.angle_beta   90.00
_cell.angle_gamma   90.00
#
_symmetry.space_group_name_H-M   'P 1'
#
loop_
_entity.id
_entity.type
_entity.pdbx_description
1 polymer ?
#
loop_
_entity_poly.entity_id
_entity_poly.type
_entity_poly.pdbx_seq_one_letter_code
_entity_poly.pdbx_strand_id
1 'polypeptide(L)'
;MKTFSLSVLLLVLACSALRAQTHPHLNCRTHEVNEHMYHLHPESRTEAESFNEYSRNFAKTHTHTAARGEADPTYIIPVVFHIYGTSFSGATVDDALITTALQKVNEDFTGLNDDYGTVSSLFAPIKSTMDIEFRLAQIDPSGNPTTGIIYHPAANGFGNGGGYDAAIQADAWDNYKYANVYIQSDLYNDGSTTNSGVAWYPNTWMSDNNLARVVYNGRYLHGNTDKEFASILSHEFGHYLNLIHTFEGGCTYPNDEVTDTPPEDQSVDGECAGATNCEGNPINSENYMGYNGASGCYKMFTAGQITRMEAAMNHPSRVTLWQQSNLVATGVFTPTGPYLSATNTSATEDLSNVGSISTTSTITLNNGTYTQSGGSFTQGTHYSVSGLPSGLSVNVAVNSSTELTLTLSGTATAHGNNQDGNVVVTLLNAAVSGGTGSLLSNPITYSLDFFDPWTVVYEDIADAFADATSTWQYFTISTGDDYGAWMDNGNLRLETYTKEMIADGNRNITVLTQGTTIDASSAWVAGGPYPDEHYVYRSGYTAWGGQ
;
A
#
# COMPACT_ATOMS: atom_id res chain seq x y z
N MET A 1 39.30 75.86 10.13
CA MET A 1 38.13 74.94 10.11
C MET A 1 38.09 74.28 8.75
N LYS A 2 38.55 73.02 8.66
CA LYS A 2 38.52 72.21 7.44
C LYS A 2 37.76 70.93 7.75
N THR A 3 36.75 70.67 6.94
CA THR A 3 35.79 69.58 7.00
C THR A 3 36.43 68.25 6.60
N PHE A 4 36.23 67.21 7.40
CA PHE A 4 36.58 65.83 7.05
C PHE A 4 35.30 65.07 6.69
N SER A 5 35.27 64.50 5.48
CA SER A 5 34.24 63.57 5.01
C SER A 5 34.49 62.18 5.60
N LEU A 6 33.44 61.54 6.10
CA LEU A 6 33.44 60.19 6.64
C LEU A 6 32.98 59.22 5.54
N SER A 7 33.90 58.43 4.99
CA SER A 7 33.58 57.34 4.08
C SER A 7 33.24 56.09 4.89
N VAL A 8 32.01 55.60 4.77
CA VAL A 8 31.53 54.34 5.35
C VAL A 8 31.99 53.18 4.46
N LEU A 9 32.82 52.29 5.00
CA LEU A 9 33.21 51.02 4.38
C LEU A 9 32.22 49.95 4.87
N LEU A 10 31.34 49.48 3.97
CA LEU A 10 30.40 48.40 4.23
C LEU A 10 31.14 47.06 4.15
N LEU A 11 31.37 46.40 5.28
CA LEU A 11 31.89 45.03 5.34
C LEU A 11 30.71 44.06 5.25
N VAL A 12 30.52 43.43 4.09
CA VAL A 12 29.54 42.36 3.89
C VAL A 12 30.06 41.10 4.58
N LEU A 13 29.57 40.80 5.78
CA LEU A 13 29.70 39.47 6.38
C LEU A 13 28.79 38.51 5.61
N ALA A 14 29.38 37.63 4.81
CA ALA A 14 28.67 36.52 4.20
C ALA A 14 28.24 35.52 5.28
N CYS A 15 26.93 35.31 5.34
CA CYS A 15 26.23 34.35 6.17
C CYS A 15 26.75 32.93 5.91
N SER A 16 27.25 32.25 6.94
CA SER A 16 27.35 30.79 6.98
C SER A 16 26.53 30.35 8.19
N ALA A 17 25.21 30.35 8.05
CA ALA A 17 24.37 29.62 8.97
C ALA A 17 24.68 28.13 8.77
N LEU A 18 25.47 27.55 9.68
CA LEU A 18 25.42 26.10 9.89
C LEU A 18 23.96 25.80 10.25
N ARG A 19 23.21 25.28 9.27
CA ARG A 19 22.00 24.54 9.58
C ARG A 19 22.46 23.30 10.33
N ALA A 20 22.31 23.31 11.65
CA ALA A 20 22.23 22.06 12.39
C ALA A 20 21.09 21.27 11.71
N GLN A 21 21.41 20.15 11.07
CA GLN A 21 20.40 19.18 10.69
C GLN A 21 19.81 18.66 12.00
N THR A 22 18.62 19.13 12.36
CA THR A 22 17.79 18.45 13.34
C THR A 22 17.54 17.04 12.79
N HIS A 23 18.12 16.02 13.40
CA HIS A 23 17.82 14.63 13.05
C HIS A 23 16.30 14.43 13.16
N PRO A 24 15.63 13.82 12.17
CA PRO A 24 14.21 13.51 12.27
C PRO A 24 14.01 12.55 13.46
N HIS A 25 13.21 12.97 14.44
CA HIS A 25 12.79 12.12 15.55
C HIS A 25 12.05 10.90 14.99
N LEU A 26 12.50 9.70 15.33
CA LEU A 26 11.77 8.46 15.06
C LEU A 26 10.51 8.49 15.92
N ASN A 27 9.34 8.53 15.30
CA ASN A 27 8.08 8.53 16.03
C ASN A 27 7.26 7.34 15.56
N CYS A 28 7.49 6.20 16.22
CA CYS A 28 6.63 5.02 16.15
C CYS A 28 5.61 5.11 17.30
N ARG A 29 4.32 4.90 17.00
CA ARG A 29 3.24 4.96 18.02
C ARG A 29 2.68 3.59 18.35
N THR A 30 3.47 2.53 18.17
CA THR A 30 3.04 1.14 18.37
C THR A 30 2.46 0.92 19.77
N HIS A 31 3.10 1.43 20.82
CA HIS A 31 2.56 1.34 22.18
C HIS A 31 1.16 1.94 22.28
N GLU A 32 1.00 3.20 21.84
CA GLU A 32 -0.22 3.95 21.99
C GLU A 32 -1.38 3.33 21.22
N VAL A 33 -1.15 2.84 19.99
CA VAL A 33 -2.22 2.24 19.19
C VAL A 33 -2.64 0.87 19.71
N ASN A 34 -1.70 0.07 20.25
CA ASN A 34 -2.03 -1.23 20.85
C ASN A 34 -2.74 -1.04 22.19
N GLU A 35 -2.31 -0.08 23.03
CA GLU A 35 -3.01 0.29 24.26
C GLU A 35 -4.41 0.85 23.99
N HIS A 36 -4.57 1.66 22.94
CA HIS A 36 -5.89 2.12 22.51
C HIS A 36 -6.78 0.95 22.10
N MET A 37 -6.25 0.00 21.32
CA MET A 37 -6.96 -1.22 20.93
C MET A 37 -7.36 -2.05 22.16
N TYR A 38 -6.47 -2.24 23.13
CA TYR A 38 -6.75 -2.92 24.40
C TYR A 38 -7.83 -2.23 25.24
N HIS A 39 -7.94 -0.90 25.15
CA HIS A 39 -9.01 -0.16 25.82
C HIS A 39 -10.38 -0.41 25.16
N LEU A 40 -10.41 -0.48 23.83
CA LEU A 40 -11.64 -0.77 23.06
C LEU A 40 -12.03 -2.25 23.11
N HIS A 41 -11.06 -3.15 23.22
CA HIS A 41 -11.19 -4.61 23.19
C HIS A 41 -10.48 -5.25 24.40
N PRO A 42 -11.12 -5.29 25.58
CA PRO A 42 -10.50 -5.85 26.80
C PRO A 42 -10.07 -7.33 26.69
N GLU A 43 -10.71 -8.10 25.81
CA GLU A 43 -10.30 -9.46 25.45
C GLU A 43 -8.91 -9.49 24.85
N SER A 44 -8.55 -8.50 24.03
CA SER A 44 -7.24 -8.37 23.42
C SER A 44 -6.15 -8.08 24.44
N ARG A 45 -6.47 -7.32 25.51
CA ARG A 45 -5.55 -7.15 26.64
C ARG A 45 -5.29 -8.47 27.35
N THR A 46 -6.36 -9.23 27.62
CA THR A 46 -6.27 -10.53 28.29
C THR A 46 -5.42 -11.51 27.48
N GLU A 47 -5.60 -11.50 26.15
CA GLU A 47 -4.80 -12.27 25.21
C GLU A 47 -3.32 -11.86 25.26
N ALA A 48 -3.02 -10.56 25.19
CA ALA A 48 -1.65 -10.05 25.26
C ALA A 48 -0.94 -10.41 26.57
N GLU A 49 -1.60 -10.27 27.72
CA GLU A 49 -1.05 -10.64 29.03
C GLU A 49 -0.78 -12.16 29.12
N SER A 50 -1.72 -12.97 28.64
CA SER A 50 -1.58 -14.43 28.57
C SER A 50 -0.44 -14.83 27.63
N PHE A 51 -0.28 -14.12 26.52
CA PHE A 51 0.76 -14.39 25.55
C PHE A 51 2.15 -13.96 26.01
N ASN A 52 2.25 -12.89 26.82
CA ASN A 52 3.48 -12.53 27.52
C ASN A 52 3.88 -13.64 28.50
N GLU A 53 2.94 -14.21 29.26
CA GLU A 53 3.23 -15.36 30.12
C GLU A 53 3.70 -16.58 29.33
N TYR A 54 3.03 -16.90 28.23
CA TYR A 54 3.45 -17.96 27.31
C TYR A 54 4.88 -17.73 26.81
N SER A 55 5.19 -16.52 26.33
CA SER A 55 6.49 -16.16 25.77
C SER A 55 7.61 -16.29 26.81
N ARG A 56 7.38 -15.87 28.07
CA ARG A 56 8.32 -16.07 29.18
C ARG A 56 8.57 -17.54 29.48
N ASN A 57 7.55 -18.38 29.39
CA ASN A 57 7.69 -19.83 29.63
C ASN A 57 8.34 -20.56 28.45
N PHE A 58 8.04 -20.13 27.22
CA PHE A 58 8.72 -20.57 26.01
C PHE A 58 10.21 -20.30 26.13
N ALA A 59 10.62 -19.08 26.51
CA ALA A 59 12.03 -18.72 26.66
C ALA A 59 12.82 -19.56 27.68
N LYS A 60 12.16 -20.12 28.71
CA LYS A 60 12.81 -21.01 29.70
C LYS A 60 13.10 -22.41 29.16
N THR A 61 12.36 -22.85 28.15
CA THR A 61 12.35 -24.24 27.67
C THR A 61 12.86 -24.36 26.24
N HIS A 62 12.76 -23.30 25.45
CA HIS A 62 13.25 -23.22 24.10
C HIS A 62 14.77 -23.06 24.09
N THR A 63 15.43 -23.84 23.24
CA THR A 63 16.85 -23.67 22.95
C THR A 63 16.94 -23.21 21.50
N HIS A 64 17.15 -21.91 21.32
CA HIS A 64 17.40 -21.36 20.00
C HIS A 64 18.71 -21.95 19.45
N THR A 65 18.66 -22.48 18.23
CA THR A 65 19.86 -22.89 17.49
C THR A 65 20.12 -21.89 16.38
N ALA A 66 21.08 -20.99 16.62
CA ALA A 66 21.52 -20.00 15.65
C ALA A 66 22.28 -20.70 14.51
N ALA A 67 21.58 -21.00 13.41
CA ALA A 67 22.20 -21.29 12.11
C ALA A 67 21.14 -21.37 11.01
N ARG A 68 21.16 -20.40 10.08
CA ARG A 68 20.62 -20.61 8.74
C ARG A 68 21.51 -21.62 8.01
N GLY A 69 20.99 -22.82 7.73
CA GLY A 69 21.66 -23.80 6.88
C GLY A 69 21.48 -23.49 5.38
N GLU A 70 21.91 -24.40 4.50
CA GLU A 70 21.56 -24.32 3.06
C GLU A 70 20.11 -24.73 2.76
N ALA A 71 19.34 -25.15 3.77
CA ALA A 71 17.94 -25.53 3.64
C ALA A 71 17.02 -24.28 3.58
N ASP A 72 15.77 -24.47 3.12
CA ASP A 72 14.75 -23.43 3.24
C ASP A 72 14.57 -23.00 4.72
N PRO A 73 14.29 -21.72 4.99
CA PRO A 73 14.11 -21.19 6.34
C PRO A 73 12.96 -21.89 7.08
N THR A 74 13.09 -22.01 8.40
CA THR A 74 12.03 -22.54 9.28
C THR A 74 10.76 -21.72 9.18
N TYR A 75 10.86 -20.39 9.19
CA TYR A 75 9.72 -19.49 9.09
C TYR A 75 9.75 -18.75 7.76
N ILE A 76 8.81 -19.04 6.87
CA ILE A 76 8.59 -18.26 5.65
C ILE A 76 7.29 -17.48 5.84
N ILE A 77 7.31 -16.16 5.65
CA ILE A 77 6.14 -15.29 5.84
C ILE A 77 5.73 -14.69 4.50
N PRO A 78 4.53 -15.00 3.99
CA PRO A 78 3.99 -14.33 2.81
C PRO A 78 3.64 -12.87 3.14
N VAL A 79 4.18 -11.91 2.39
CA VAL A 79 3.99 -10.47 2.59
C VAL A 79 3.30 -9.85 1.39
N VAL A 80 2.37 -8.93 1.64
CA VAL A 80 1.78 -8.07 0.62
C VAL A 80 1.98 -6.61 1.00
N PHE A 81 2.43 -5.81 0.04
CA PHE A 81 2.59 -4.36 0.18
C PHE A 81 1.44 -3.63 -0.53
N HIS A 82 0.73 -2.78 0.21
CA HIS A 82 -0.31 -1.88 -0.29
C HIS A 82 0.26 -0.46 -0.34
N ILE A 83 0.52 0.06 -1.53
CA ILE A 83 1.16 1.37 -1.75
C ILE A 83 0.08 2.42 -2.04
N TYR A 84 -0.07 3.42 -1.18
CA TYR A 84 -1.09 4.47 -1.35
C TYR A 84 -0.48 5.74 -1.93
N GLY A 85 -0.74 5.97 -3.22
CA GLY A 85 -0.11 7.05 -3.99
C GLY A 85 1.25 6.66 -4.58
N THR A 86 1.81 7.56 -5.39
CA THR A 86 3.02 7.31 -6.21
C THR A 86 4.20 8.22 -5.91
N SER A 87 4.05 9.17 -4.97
CA SER A 87 5.10 10.11 -4.59
C SER A 87 5.12 10.33 -3.09
N PHE A 88 6.25 10.05 -2.47
CA PHE A 88 6.49 10.15 -1.04
C PHE A 88 7.66 11.11 -0.82
N SER A 89 7.36 12.31 -0.30
CA SER A 89 8.35 13.38 -0.12
C SER A 89 9.12 13.75 -1.41
N GLY A 90 8.46 13.66 -2.57
CA GLY A 90 9.04 14.01 -3.88
C GLY A 90 9.80 12.88 -4.59
N ALA A 91 9.82 11.67 -4.03
CA ALA A 91 10.40 10.48 -4.63
C ALA A 91 9.33 9.41 -4.91
N THR A 92 9.50 8.64 -5.97
CA THR A 92 8.52 7.63 -6.42
C THR A 92 8.88 6.25 -5.92
N VAL A 93 8.00 5.65 -5.11
CA VAL A 93 8.13 4.26 -4.66
C VAL A 93 7.72 3.34 -5.80
N ASP A 94 8.64 2.45 -6.20
CA ASP A 94 8.43 1.44 -7.23
C ASP A 94 8.70 0.02 -6.68
N ASP A 95 8.40 -1.00 -7.50
CA ASP A 95 8.53 -2.41 -7.13
C ASP A 95 9.97 -2.78 -6.75
N ALA A 96 10.96 -2.20 -7.42
CA ALA A 96 12.37 -2.47 -7.18
C ALA A 96 12.79 -1.96 -5.80
N LEU A 97 12.28 -0.81 -5.39
CA LEU A 97 12.55 -0.25 -4.07
C LEU A 97 11.89 -1.08 -2.96
N ILE A 98 10.63 -1.48 -3.14
CA ILE A 98 9.94 -2.34 -2.17
C ILE A 98 10.65 -3.68 -2.04
N THR A 99 11.06 -4.28 -3.16
CA THR A 99 11.84 -5.53 -3.17
C THR A 99 13.16 -5.35 -2.42
N THR A 100 13.86 -4.23 -2.63
CA THR A 100 15.12 -3.92 -1.94
C THR A 100 14.91 -3.71 -0.44
N ALA A 101 13.84 -3.02 -0.04
CA ALA A 101 13.50 -2.81 1.36
C ALA A 101 13.20 -4.14 2.08
N LEU A 102 12.42 -5.03 1.45
CA LEU A 102 12.15 -6.36 1.99
C LEU A 102 13.42 -7.22 2.08
N GLN A 103 14.31 -7.12 1.09
CA GLN A 103 15.62 -7.77 1.16
C GLN A 103 16.43 -7.29 2.37
N LYS A 104 16.43 -5.99 2.67
CA LYS A 104 17.14 -5.44 3.84
C LYS A 104 16.53 -5.93 5.15
N VAL A 105 15.22 -6.03 5.25
CA VAL A 105 14.55 -6.69 6.39
C VAL A 105 15.04 -8.12 6.55
N ASN A 106 15.10 -8.91 5.47
CA ASN A 106 15.64 -10.26 5.54
C ASN A 106 17.11 -10.30 5.99
N GLU A 107 17.94 -9.36 5.52
CA GLU A 107 19.35 -9.25 5.92
C GLU A 107 19.49 -8.95 7.42
N ASP A 108 18.72 -8.01 7.97
CA ASP A 108 18.75 -7.64 9.39
C ASP A 108 18.31 -8.79 10.31
N PHE A 109 17.23 -9.49 9.95
CA PHE A 109 16.72 -10.61 10.74
C PHE A 109 17.66 -11.83 10.74
N THR A 110 18.46 -11.99 9.68
CA THR A 110 19.37 -13.12 9.49
C THR A 110 20.84 -12.79 9.76
N GLY A 111 21.16 -11.56 10.19
CA GLY A 111 22.52 -11.10 10.47
C GLY A 111 23.43 -11.04 9.23
N LEU A 112 22.82 -10.88 8.05
CA LEU A 112 23.51 -10.70 6.77
C LEU A 112 23.70 -9.21 6.42
N ASN A 113 23.20 -8.30 7.25
CA ASN A 113 23.54 -6.88 7.19
C ASN A 113 25.05 -6.68 7.37
N ASP A 114 25.62 -5.75 6.61
CA ASP A 114 27.07 -5.64 6.42
C ASP A 114 27.83 -5.12 7.66
N ASP A 115 27.11 -4.53 8.61
CA ASP A 115 27.60 -4.03 9.89
C ASP A 115 27.30 -4.97 11.07
N TYR A 116 26.64 -6.11 10.86
CA TYR A 116 26.40 -7.12 11.90
C TYR A 116 27.70 -7.56 12.58
N GLY A 117 28.79 -7.68 11.81
CA GLY A 117 30.13 -8.01 12.31
C GLY A 117 30.78 -6.91 13.16
N THR A 118 30.21 -5.70 13.17
CA THR A 118 30.74 -4.51 13.87
C THR A 118 29.98 -4.16 15.14
N VAL A 119 29.00 -4.98 15.53
CA VAL A 119 28.31 -4.87 16.82
C VAL A 119 29.33 -4.74 17.95
N SER A 120 29.07 -3.79 18.85
CA SER A 120 29.89 -3.50 20.01
C SER A 120 30.23 -4.78 20.78
N SER A 121 31.49 -4.92 21.18
CA SER A 121 31.94 -6.06 21.99
C SER A 121 31.17 -6.24 23.30
N LEU A 122 30.49 -5.20 23.78
CA LEU A 122 29.61 -5.26 24.95
C LEU A 122 28.34 -6.09 24.69
N PHE A 123 27.80 -6.03 23.46
CA PHE A 123 26.54 -6.69 23.08
C PHE A 123 26.75 -7.88 22.14
N ALA A 124 27.98 -8.06 21.61
CA ALA A 124 28.35 -9.23 20.80
C ALA A 124 28.01 -10.60 21.43
N PRO A 125 28.05 -10.80 22.78
CA PRO A 125 27.64 -12.07 23.38
C PRO A 125 26.14 -12.35 23.35
N ILE A 126 25.30 -11.31 23.21
CA ILE A 126 23.84 -11.43 23.25
C ILE A 126 23.19 -11.26 21.88
N LYS A 127 23.93 -10.84 20.84
CA LYS A 127 23.37 -10.75 19.48
C LYS A 127 23.03 -12.13 18.92
N SER A 128 21.95 -12.22 18.16
CA SER A 128 21.51 -13.45 17.52
C SER A 128 20.79 -13.17 16.20
N THR A 129 20.33 -14.21 15.52
CA THR A 129 19.64 -14.17 14.23
C THR A 129 18.44 -15.09 14.24
N MET A 130 17.39 -14.80 13.48
CA MET A 130 16.23 -15.68 13.32
C MET A 130 16.29 -16.43 11.99
N ASP A 131 15.89 -17.70 11.99
CA ASP A 131 15.73 -18.49 10.75
C ASP A 131 14.37 -18.19 10.10
N ILE A 132 14.24 -16.96 9.61
CA ILE A 132 13.03 -16.39 9.03
C ILE A 132 13.31 -15.73 7.68
N GLU A 133 12.36 -15.80 6.76
CA GLU A 133 12.38 -15.09 5.50
C GLU A 133 10.99 -14.56 5.14
N PHE A 134 10.93 -13.25 4.87
CA PHE A 134 9.76 -12.56 4.38
C PHE A 134 9.80 -12.55 2.86
N ARG A 135 8.74 -13.03 2.22
CA ARG A 135 8.64 -13.18 0.77
C ARG A 135 7.41 -12.48 0.26
N LEU A 136 7.56 -11.69 -0.80
CA LEU A 136 6.40 -11.14 -1.51
C LEU A 136 5.50 -12.29 -1.97
N ALA A 137 4.22 -12.17 -1.64
CA ALA A 137 3.21 -13.12 -2.06
C ALA A 137 3.17 -13.21 -3.59
N GLN A 138 3.03 -14.44 -4.10
CA GLN A 138 2.98 -14.71 -5.53
C GLN A 138 1.61 -15.18 -5.99
N ILE A 139 0.71 -15.49 -5.06
CA ILE A 139 -0.69 -15.81 -5.30
C ILE A 139 -1.58 -14.93 -4.41
N ASP A 140 -2.49 -14.19 -5.04
CA ASP A 140 -3.44 -13.30 -4.37
C ASP A 140 -4.60 -14.08 -3.71
N PRO A 141 -5.48 -13.41 -2.93
CA PRO A 141 -6.61 -14.07 -2.26
C PRO A 141 -7.59 -14.76 -3.22
N SER A 142 -7.66 -14.31 -4.47
CA SER A 142 -8.51 -14.86 -5.54
C SER A 142 -7.85 -16.04 -6.27
N GLY A 143 -6.60 -16.39 -5.92
CA GLY A 143 -5.83 -17.47 -6.52
C GLY A 143 -5.04 -17.06 -7.77
N ASN A 144 -4.94 -15.76 -8.07
CA ASN A 144 -4.23 -15.28 -9.25
C ASN A 144 -2.76 -15.00 -8.95
N PRO A 145 -1.88 -15.09 -9.96
CA PRO A 145 -0.52 -14.64 -9.80
C PRO A 145 -0.42 -13.15 -9.48
N THR A 146 0.48 -12.78 -8.58
CA THR A 146 0.71 -11.40 -8.16
C THR A 146 2.20 -11.14 -7.96
N THR A 147 2.61 -9.87 -7.95
CA THR A 147 3.94 -9.43 -7.50
C THR A 147 4.01 -9.29 -5.98
N GLY A 148 2.86 -9.33 -5.29
CA GLY A 148 2.76 -9.03 -3.86
C GLY A 148 2.84 -7.53 -3.56
N ILE A 149 2.77 -6.67 -4.58
CA ILE A 149 2.81 -5.21 -4.47
C ILE A 149 1.59 -4.65 -5.21
N ILE A 150 0.76 -3.90 -4.51
CA ILE A 150 -0.51 -3.37 -5.02
C ILE A 150 -0.52 -1.87 -4.85
N TYR A 151 -0.86 -1.13 -5.91
CA TYR A 151 -0.96 0.32 -5.88
C TYR A 151 -2.42 0.76 -5.76
N HIS A 152 -2.65 1.68 -4.84
CA HIS A 152 -3.94 2.26 -4.52
C HIS A 152 -3.91 3.79 -4.75
N PRO A 153 -5.07 4.43 -4.95
CA PRO A 153 -5.18 5.88 -4.80
C PRO A 153 -4.62 6.35 -3.46
N ALA A 154 -4.13 7.58 -3.40
CA ALA A 154 -3.55 8.12 -2.18
C ALA A 154 -4.56 8.11 -1.02
N ALA A 155 -4.18 7.52 0.11
CA ALA A 155 -4.93 7.48 1.35
C ALA A 155 -3.97 7.62 2.54
N ASN A 156 -4.53 8.05 3.67
CA ASN A 156 -3.80 8.34 4.91
C ASN A 156 -4.57 7.78 6.10
N GLY A 157 -3.93 7.75 7.26
CA GLY A 157 -4.61 7.49 8.54
C GLY A 157 -4.69 6.01 8.94
N PHE A 158 -4.10 5.08 8.19
CA PHE A 158 -4.18 3.66 8.54
C PHE A 158 -3.30 3.29 9.72
N GLY A 159 -2.42 4.20 10.16
CA GLY A 159 -1.70 4.09 11.43
C GLY A 159 -2.58 4.35 12.66
N ASN A 160 -3.80 4.89 12.52
CA ASN A 160 -4.68 5.11 13.66
C ASN A 160 -5.22 3.79 14.24
N GLY A 161 -5.45 3.76 15.56
CA GLY A 161 -6.07 2.64 16.27
C GLY A 161 -7.58 2.50 16.07
N GLY A 162 -8.19 3.31 15.18
CA GLY A 162 -9.62 3.25 14.84
C GLY A 162 -10.01 4.34 13.83
N GLY A 163 -11.24 4.23 13.31
CA GLY A 163 -11.84 5.22 12.39
C GLY A 163 -11.56 5.00 10.91
N TYR A 164 -10.73 4.00 10.56
CA TYR A 164 -10.35 3.66 9.18
C TYR A 164 -10.59 2.19 8.84
N ASP A 165 -11.21 1.42 9.75
CA ASP A 165 -11.35 -0.03 9.69
C ASP A 165 -11.96 -0.50 8.38
N ALA A 166 -13.05 0.15 7.91
CA ALA A 166 -13.72 -0.22 6.67
C ALA A 166 -12.81 -0.06 5.44
N ALA A 167 -11.98 0.98 5.39
CA ALA A 167 -11.03 1.20 4.30
C ALA A 167 -9.87 0.20 4.35
N ILE A 168 -9.37 -0.09 5.56
CA ILE A 168 -8.32 -1.10 5.77
C ILE A 168 -8.82 -2.49 5.34
N GLN A 169 -10.02 -2.87 5.77
CA GLN A 169 -10.65 -4.16 5.47
C GLN A 169 -10.95 -4.36 4.00
N ALA A 170 -11.28 -3.28 3.27
CA ALA A 170 -11.55 -3.36 1.84
C ALA A 170 -10.32 -3.79 1.04
N ASP A 171 -9.13 -3.37 1.47
CA ASP A 171 -7.87 -3.67 0.78
C ASP A 171 -7.09 -4.82 1.40
N ALA A 172 -7.33 -5.15 2.67
CA ALA A 172 -6.60 -6.17 3.41
C ALA A 172 -6.72 -7.56 2.76
N TRP A 173 -5.59 -8.25 2.68
CA TRP A 173 -5.57 -9.68 2.43
C TRP A 173 -5.72 -10.44 3.75
N ASP A 174 -6.23 -11.68 3.69
CA ASP A 174 -6.49 -12.51 4.87
C ASP A 174 -5.28 -12.55 5.81
N ASN A 175 -5.44 -12.02 7.02
CA ASN A 175 -4.37 -11.89 8.00
C ASN A 175 -3.83 -13.22 8.53
N TYR A 176 -4.52 -14.34 8.30
CA TYR A 176 -4.01 -15.67 8.58
C TYR A 176 -3.19 -16.25 7.44
N LYS A 177 -3.23 -15.64 6.26
CA LYS A 177 -2.46 -16.06 5.08
C LYS A 177 -1.31 -15.10 4.75
N TYR A 178 -1.48 -13.81 4.98
CA TYR A 178 -0.54 -12.77 4.55
C TYR A 178 -0.23 -11.77 5.67
N ALA A 179 1.01 -11.30 5.73
CA ALA A 179 1.38 -10.10 6.47
C ALA A 179 1.13 -8.87 5.60
N ASN A 180 0.12 -8.07 5.96
CA ASN A 180 -0.24 -6.83 5.25
C ASN A 180 0.66 -5.67 5.70
N VAL A 181 1.32 -5.02 4.72
CA VAL A 181 2.17 -3.85 4.92
C VAL A 181 1.64 -2.68 4.10
N TYR A 182 1.27 -1.59 4.75
CA TYR A 182 0.67 -0.42 4.12
C TYR A 182 1.68 0.71 4.04
N ILE A 183 1.94 1.23 2.84
CA ILE A 183 2.85 2.36 2.62
C ILE A 183 2.04 3.63 2.40
N GLN A 184 2.15 4.58 3.33
CA GLN A 184 1.42 5.86 3.32
C GLN A 184 2.39 7.05 3.49
N SER A 185 1.96 8.26 3.13
CA SER A 185 2.74 9.48 3.39
C SER A 185 2.44 10.09 4.77
N ASP A 186 1.17 10.02 5.20
CA ASP A 186 0.70 10.47 6.51
C ASP A 186 -0.04 9.32 7.20
N LEU A 187 0.64 8.70 8.16
CA LEU A 187 0.15 7.50 8.84
C LEU A 187 -1.07 7.78 9.71
N TYR A 188 -1.22 8.99 10.26
CA TYR A 188 -2.27 9.31 11.24
C TYR A 188 -3.31 10.31 10.72
N ASN A 189 -3.16 10.76 9.47
CA ASN A 189 -4.01 11.79 8.86
C ASN A 189 -4.04 13.10 9.69
N ASP A 190 -2.90 13.45 10.30
CA ASP A 190 -2.72 14.63 11.14
C ASP A 190 -1.92 15.74 10.43
N GLY A 191 -1.59 15.55 9.15
CA GLY A 191 -0.77 16.42 8.33
C GLY A 191 0.74 16.19 8.52
N SER A 192 1.15 15.32 9.44
CA SER A 192 2.56 14.99 9.67
C SER A 192 3.03 13.88 8.75
N THR A 193 3.93 14.24 7.84
CA THR A 193 4.56 13.29 6.91
C THR A 193 5.88 12.73 7.43
N THR A 194 6.21 12.87 8.71
CA THR A 194 7.51 12.43 9.28
C THR A 194 7.39 11.35 10.35
N ASN A 195 6.22 10.74 10.51
CA ASN A 195 6.09 9.55 11.35
C ASN A 195 6.66 8.35 10.59
N SER A 196 7.45 7.49 11.26
CA SER A 196 8.22 6.42 10.63
C SER A 196 7.39 5.21 10.27
N GLY A 197 6.69 4.67 11.26
CA GLY A 197 5.96 3.43 11.15
C GLY A 197 5.10 3.18 12.38
N VAL A 198 4.29 2.14 12.30
CA VAL A 198 3.51 1.58 13.40
C VAL A 198 3.10 0.15 13.06
N ALA A 199 3.04 -0.72 14.06
CA ALA A 199 2.60 -2.10 13.88
C ALA A 199 1.67 -2.55 15.00
N TRP A 200 0.94 -3.64 14.76
CA TRP A 200 0.09 -4.28 15.77
C TRP A 200 0.70 -5.61 16.21
N TYR A 201 0.73 -5.81 17.53
CA TYR A 201 1.20 -7.04 18.14
C TYR A 201 0.32 -8.25 17.74
N PRO A 202 0.79 -9.49 17.90
CA PRO A 202 -0.05 -10.65 17.68
C PRO A 202 -1.34 -10.58 18.50
N ASN A 203 -2.47 -10.54 17.80
CA ASN A 203 -3.80 -10.46 18.41
C ASN A 203 -4.84 -11.12 17.49
N THR A 204 -5.66 -12.03 18.03
CA THR A 204 -6.66 -12.78 17.27
C THR A 204 -7.80 -11.90 16.81
N TRP A 205 -8.31 -11.00 17.65
CA TRP A 205 -9.39 -10.09 17.28
C TRP A 205 -9.00 -9.23 16.06
N MET A 206 -7.80 -8.67 16.05
CA MET A 206 -7.28 -7.89 14.92
C MET A 206 -7.18 -8.73 13.65
N SER A 207 -6.69 -9.98 13.73
CA SER A 207 -6.59 -10.86 12.56
C SER A 207 -7.97 -11.34 12.07
N ASP A 208 -8.89 -11.70 12.96
CA ASP A 208 -10.26 -12.12 12.64
C ASP A 208 -11.03 -11.01 11.91
N ASN A 209 -10.69 -9.74 12.17
CA ASN A 209 -11.29 -8.58 11.54
C ASN A 209 -10.47 -8.01 10.37
N ASN A 210 -9.42 -8.68 9.90
CA ASN A 210 -8.52 -8.20 8.84
C ASN A 210 -7.94 -6.80 9.10
N LEU A 211 -7.59 -6.51 10.36
CA LEU A 211 -7.01 -5.23 10.78
C LEU A 211 -5.53 -5.35 11.17
N ALA A 212 -4.98 -6.57 11.36
CA ALA A 212 -3.59 -6.75 11.76
C ALA A 212 -2.64 -6.28 10.64
N ARG A 213 -1.69 -5.40 10.94
CA ARG A 213 -0.89 -4.76 9.89
C ARG A 213 0.41 -4.17 10.39
N VAL A 214 1.27 -3.84 9.44
CA VAL A 214 2.34 -2.84 9.56
C VAL A 214 1.97 -1.66 8.68
N VAL A 215 2.12 -0.44 9.17
CA VAL A 215 1.99 0.78 8.36
C VAL A 215 3.32 1.52 8.41
N TYR A 216 3.85 1.87 7.25
CA TYR A 216 5.18 2.44 7.12
C TYR A 216 5.16 3.66 6.20
N ASN A 217 6.00 4.63 6.49
CA ASN A 217 6.04 5.85 5.71
C ASN A 217 6.98 5.72 4.51
N GLY A 218 6.42 5.83 3.31
CA GLY A 218 7.15 5.63 2.06
C GLY A 218 8.33 6.60 1.86
N ARG A 219 8.37 7.73 2.57
CA ARG A 219 9.51 8.65 2.52
C ARG A 219 10.81 8.00 2.96
N TYR A 220 10.74 7.05 3.88
CA TYR A 220 11.93 6.40 4.45
C TYR A 220 12.47 5.28 3.57
N LEU A 221 11.71 4.92 2.52
CA LEU A 221 12.21 4.05 1.46
C LEU A 221 13.22 4.79 0.56
N HIS A 222 13.17 6.12 0.45
CA HIS A 222 13.87 6.90 -0.58
C HIS A 222 15.13 7.67 -0.16
N GLY A 223 15.60 7.51 1.07
CA GLY A 223 16.79 8.20 1.58
C GLY A 223 17.92 7.28 1.99
N ASN A 224 17.78 5.96 1.77
CA ASN A 224 18.63 4.99 2.44
C ASN A 224 18.74 3.65 1.72
N THR A 225 19.61 3.62 0.73
CA THR A 225 20.38 2.40 0.43
C THR A 225 21.66 2.32 1.29
N ASP A 226 21.91 3.34 2.13
CA ASP A 226 23.07 3.46 3.02
C ASP A 226 22.69 3.14 4.49
N LYS A 227 22.60 1.83 4.75
CA LYS A 227 22.66 1.09 6.03
C LYS A 227 21.55 1.24 7.08
N GLU A 228 21.04 2.42 7.37
CA GLU A 228 20.45 2.67 8.71
C GLU A 228 18.95 3.02 8.77
N PHE A 229 18.36 3.52 7.68
CA PHE A 229 16.91 3.82 7.62
C PHE A 229 16.08 2.65 7.06
N ALA A 230 16.70 1.68 6.37
CA ALA A 230 16.03 0.42 5.99
C ALA A 230 15.66 -0.42 7.23
N SER A 231 16.50 -0.36 8.26
CA SER A 231 16.33 -0.99 9.56
C SER A 231 15.11 -0.50 10.35
N ILE A 232 14.51 0.64 9.97
CA ILE A 232 13.24 1.10 10.54
C ILE A 232 12.09 0.17 10.13
N LEU A 233 12.10 -0.36 8.90
CA LEU A 233 11.09 -1.36 8.54
C LEU A 233 11.30 -2.65 9.36
N SER A 234 12.55 -3.03 9.61
CA SER A 234 12.89 -4.16 10.48
C SER A 234 12.40 -3.97 11.92
N HIS A 235 12.43 -2.74 12.43
CA HIS A 235 11.83 -2.37 13.72
C HIS A 235 10.31 -2.62 13.75
N GLU A 236 9.57 -2.17 12.73
CA GLU A 236 8.12 -2.41 12.67
C GLU A 236 7.77 -3.90 12.51
N PHE A 237 8.60 -4.65 11.78
CA PHE A 237 8.46 -6.11 11.69
C PHE A 237 8.78 -6.79 13.04
N GLY A 238 9.71 -6.24 13.82
CA GLY A 238 9.97 -6.66 15.20
C GLY A 238 8.72 -6.53 16.06
N HIS A 239 8.03 -5.39 16.01
CA HIS A 239 6.73 -5.21 16.67
C HIS A 239 5.67 -6.18 16.15
N TYR A 240 5.54 -6.38 14.84
CA TYR A 240 4.61 -7.37 14.26
C TYR A 240 4.85 -8.80 14.79
N LEU A 241 6.11 -9.10 15.14
CA LEU A 241 6.60 -10.33 15.77
C LEU A 241 6.73 -10.22 17.31
N ASN A 242 5.96 -9.33 17.93
CA ASN A 242 5.76 -9.20 19.38
C ASN A 242 6.90 -8.55 20.18
N LEU A 243 7.89 -7.90 19.54
CA LEU A 243 8.91 -7.15 20.26
C LEU A 243 8.37 -5.81 20.75
N ILE A 244 8.72 -5.46 21.98
CA ILE A 244 8.39 -4.18 22.62
C ILE A 244 9.61 -3.26 22.51
N HIS A 245 9.42 -1.94 22.51
CA HIS A 245 10.54 -1.01 22.58
C HIS A 245 11.42 -1.29 23.80
N THR A 246 12.75 -1.16 23.66
CA THR A 246 13.70 -1.46 24.76
C THR A 246 13.51 -0.57 26.00
N PHE A 247 12.96 0.63 25.81
CA PHE A 247 12.69 1.61 26.86
C PHE A 247 11.28 1.52 27.48
N GLU A 248 10.40 0.66 26.95
CA GLU A 248 9.06 0.51 27.49
C GLU A 248 9.06 -0.30 28.80
N GLY A 249 8.26 0.13 29.78
CA GLY A 249 8.20 -0.47 31.12
C GLY A 249 9.39 -0.11 32.03
N GLY A 250 10.39 0.62 31.52
CA GLY A 250 11.52 1.13 32.28
C GLY A 250 12.49 0.04 32.74
N CYS A 251 13.28 0.30 33.77
CA CYS A 251 14.32 -0.65 34.20
C CYS A 251 13.84 -1.83 35.04
N THR A 252 12.54 -1.91 35.38
CA THR A 252 12.04 -3.00 36.21
C THR A 252 11.41 -4.08 35.34
N TYR A 253 12.00 -5.27 35.35
CA TYR A 253 11.41 -6.45 34.73
C TYR A 253 9.95 -6.64 35.22
N PRO A 254 8.96 -6.87 34.33
CA PRO A 254 9.14 -7.44 33.00
C PRO A 254 9.42 -6.48 31.85
N ASN A 255 9.49 -5.16 32.04
CA ASN A 255 9.91 -4.18 31.02
C ASN A 255 9.50 -4.51 29.55
N ASP A 256 10.46 -4.69 28.64
CA ASP A 256 10.25 -5.07 27.22
C ASP A 256 9.99 -6.58 27.01
N GLU A 257 9.80 -7.31 28.11
CA GLU A 257 9.56 -8.75 28.24
C GLU A 257 10.73 -9.63 27.75
N VAL A 258 11.93 -9.05 27.66
CA VAL A 258 13.15 -9.74 27.22
C VAL A 258 14.23 -9.61 28.30
N THR A 259 14.86 -10.73 28.68
CA THR A 259 15.76 -10.75 29.85
C THR A 259 17.20 -10.34 29.55
N ASP A 260 17.62 -10.42 28.28
CA ASP A 260 19.00 -10.12 27.85
C ASP A 260 19.16 -8.76 27.19
N THR A 261 18.07 -8.04 26.97
CA THR A 261 18.07 -6.62 26.60
C THR A 261 18.44 -5.81 27.85
N PRO A 262 19.51 -4.98 27.79
CA PRO A 262 19.81 -4.07 28.88
C PRO A 262 18.60 -3.16 29.12
N PRO A 263 18.15 -2.99 30.38
CA PRO A 263 16.99 -2.15 30.69
C PRO A 263 17.24 -0.71 30.22
N GLU A 264 16.20 -0.01 29.83
CA GLU A 264 16.25 1.39 29.41
C GLU A 264 15.02 2.12 29.98
N ASP A 265 15.18 3.34 30.50
CA ASP A 265 14.11 4.09 31.19
C ASP A 265 13.46 5.19 30.34
N GLN A 266 14.05 5.48 29.19
CA GLN A 266 13.57 6.46 28.22
C GLN A 266 14.24 6.22 26.87
N SER A 267 13.55 6.61 25.80
CA SER A 267 14.18 6.65 24.47
C SER A 267 15.38 7.59 24.43
N VAL A 268 16.45 7.16 23.76
CA VAL A 268 17.61 8.00 23.45
C VAL A 268 17.72 8.24 21.95
N ASP A 269 17.61 9.51 21.54
CA ASP A 269 17.83 9.95 20.16
C ASP A 269 19.24 10.52 20.00
N GLY A 270 19.92 10.23 18.88
CA GLY A 270 21.14 10.96 18.49
C GLY A 270 22.48 10.38 18.94
N GLU A 271 22.50 9.36 19.82
CA GLU A 271 23.76 8.83 20.40
C GLU A 271 23.92 7.33 20.15
N CYS A 272 24.92 6.93 19.36
CA CYS A 272 25.27 5.51 19.15
C CYS A 272 26.16 4.91 20.25
N ALA A 273 26.62 5.72 21.22
CA ALA A 273 27.46 5.27 22.32
C ALA A 273 27.42 6.26 23.49
N GLY A 274 27.58 5.74 24.71
CA GLY A 274 27.79 6.54 25.92
C GLY A 274 26.53 6.82 26.74
N ALA A 275 25.34 6.56 26.19
CA ALA A 275 24.09 6.61 26.93
C ALA A 275 24.01 5.46 27.96
N THR A 276 23.50 5.78 29.13
CA THR A 276 23.34 4.85 30.25
C THR A 276 21.89 4.81 30.71
N ASN A 277 21.45 3.63 31.13
CA ASN A 277 20.12 3.44 31.70
C ASN A 277 20.02 3.95 33.15
N CYS A 278 18.84 3.82 33.75
CA CYS A 278 18.60 4.22 35.14
C CYS A 278 19.42 3.46 36.20
N GLU A 279 20.12 2.39 35.82
CA GLU A 279 21.04 1.63 36.68
C GLU A 279 22.50 2.08 36.51
N GLY A 280 22.78 3.03 35.61
CA GLY A 280 24.11 3.50 35.27
C GLY A 280 24.89 2.57 34.33
N ASN A 281 24.23 1.57 33.74
CA ASN A 281 24.83 0.64 32.78
C ASN A 281 24.62 1.15 31.34
N PRO A 282 25.52 0.87 30.38
CA PRO A 282 25.32 1.26 28.99
C PRO A 282 24.05 0.63 28.39
N ILE A 283 23.24 1.42 27.67
CA ILE A 283 22.11 0.91 26.89
C ILE A 283 22.59 0.24 25.61
N ASN A 284 21.79 -0.67 25.05
CA ASN A 284 22.04 -1.23 23.72
C ASN A 284 21.52 -0.32 22.61
N SER A 285 22.22 0.78 22.34
CA SER A 285 21.91 1.72 21.25
C SER A 285 22.02 1.12 19.85
N GLU A 286 22.52 -0.11 19.71
CA GLU A 286 22.59 -0.84 18.44
C GLU A 286 21.40 -1.78 18.20
N ASN A 287 20.45 -1.82 19.14
CA ASN A 287 19.26 -2.64 19.05
C ASN A 287 18.23 -2.04 18.09
N TYR A 288 17.66 -2.85 17.19
CA TYR A 288 16.63 -2.40 16.26
C TYR A 288 15.36 -1.87 16.97
N MET A 289 15.07 -2.29 18.20
CA MET A 289 13.87 -1.88 18.96
C MET A 289 14.09 -0.65 19.87
N GLY A 290 15.26 0.00 19.81
CA GLY A 290 15.46 1.34 20.36
C GLY A 290 14.93 2.43 19.41
N TYR A 291 15.32 3.69 19.59
CA TYR A 291 15.13 4.80 18.63
C TYR A 291 16.45 5.45 18.15
N ASN A 292 17.59 4.89 18.53
CA ASN A 292 18.89 5.40 18.11
C ASN A 292 19.14 5.25 16.59
N GLY A 293 18.33 4.45 15.88
CA GLY A 293 18.48 4.15 14.45
C GLY A 293 18.42 5.35 13.52
N ALA A 294 17.71 6.44 13.90
CA ALA A 294 17.73 7.69 13.13
C ALA A 294 19.12 8.34 13.06
N SER A 295 20.03 7.89 13.93
CA SER A 295 21.41 8.35 14.06
C SER A 295 22.41 7.40 13.41
N GLY A 296 21.92 6.29 12.86
CA GLY A 296 22.75 5.30 12.20
C GLY A 296 23.46 4.35 13.15
N CYS A 297 22.70 3.71 14.04
CA CYS A 297 23.25 2.83 15.05
C CYS A 297 22.73 1.38 14.97
N TYR A 298 21.66 1.09 14.23
CA TYR A 298 20.94 -0.18 14.27
C TYR A 298 21.71 -1.32 13.62
N LYS A 299 21.94 -2.42 14.35
CA LYS A 299 22.76 -3.54 13.86
C LYS A 299 22.29 -4.93 14.30
N MET A 300 21.46 -5.05 15.32
CA MET A 300 21.19 -6.35 15.93
C MET A 300 19.86 -6.49 16.66
N PHE A 301 19.37 -7.74 16.69
CA PHE A 301 18.47 -8.26 17.71
C PHE A 301 19.24 -9.10 18.74
N THR A 302 18.74 -9.19 19.97
CA THR A 302 19.30 -10.07 21.01
C THR A 302 18.76 -11.51 20.89
N ALA A 303 19.43 -12.48 21.51
CA ALA A 303 18.98 -13.87 21.56
C ALA A 303 17.62 -14.00 22.26
N GLY A 304 17.37 -13.21 23.30
CA GLY A 304 16.07 -13.13 23.96
C GLY A 304 14.97 -12.55 23.07
N GLN A 305 15.28 -11.52 22.28
CA GLN A 305 14.35 -10.98 21.28
C GLN A 305 14.03 -12.04 20.21
N ILE A 306 15.03 -12.76 19.68
CA ILE A 306 14.79 -13.87 18.74
C ILE A 306 13.86 -14.92 19.36
N THR A 307 14.11 -15.33 20.60
CA THR A 307 13.29 -16.33 21.30
C THR A 307 11.84 -15.85 21.48
N ARG A 308 11.64 -14.55 21.73
CA ARG A 308 10.30 -13.95 21.83
C ARG A 308 9.58 -13.91 20.48
N MET A 309 10.29 -13.62 19.38
CA MET A 309 9.72 -13.69 18.03
C MET A 309 9.39 -15.13 17.61
N GLU A 310 10.21 -16.12 18.00
CA GLU A 310 9.90 -17.54 17.81
C GLU A 310 8.65 -17.96 18.61
N ALA A 311 8.44 -17.40 19.81
CA ALA A 311 7.18 -17.57 20.53
C ALA A 311 6.01 -16.96 19.74
N ALA A 312 6.18 -15.76 19.16
CA ALA A 312 5.19 -15.10 18.28
C ALA A 312 4.78 -15.99 17.10
N MET A 313 5.70 -16.76 16.53
CA MET A 313 5.38 -17.71 15.45
C MET A 313 4.46 -18.86 15.86
N ASN A 314 4.28 -19.10 17.16
CA ASN A 314 3.33 -20.07 17.70
C ASN A 314 1.99 -19.45 18.12
N HIS A 315 1.85 -18.13 18.03
CA HIS A 315 0.61 -17.43 18.34
C HIS A 315 -0.50 -17.79 17.34
N PRO A 316 -1.78 -17.96 17.74
CA PRO A 316 -2.86 -18.30 16.82
C PRO A 316 -2.98 -17.37 15.61
N SER A 317 -2.70 -16.07 15.78
CA SER A 317 -2.73 -15.08 14.70
C SER A 317 -1.50 -15.05 13.78
N ARG A 318 -0.52 -15.93 13.98
CA ARG A 318 0.74 -15.99 13.20
C ARG A 318 1.11 -17.41 12.77
N VAL A 319 0.70 -18.43 13.51
CA VAL A 319 1.08 -19.82 13.26
C VAL A 319 0.70 -20.30 11.86
N THR A 320 -0.41 -19.83 11.31
CA THR A 320 -0.90 -20.20 9.99
C THR A 320 -0.03 -19.65 8.85
N LEU A 321 0.67 -18.52 9.06
CA LEU A 321 1.43 -17.83 8.02
C LEU A 321 2.51 -18.72 7.40
N TRP A 322 3.21 -19.48 8.25
CA TRP A 322 4.37 -20.28 7.87
C TRP A 322 4.07 -21.77 7.68
N GLN A 323 2.79 -22.17 7.76
CA GLN A 323 2.42 -23.56 7.49
C GLN A 323 2.58 -23.86 6.00
N GLN A 324 3.12 -25.04 5.69
CA GLN A 324 3.33 -25.52 4.33
C GLN A 324 2.14 -25.28 3.39
N SER A 325 0.92 -25.58 3.85
CA SER A 325 -0.30 -25.38 3.06
C SER A 325 -0.54 -23.91 2.72
N ASN A 326 -0.24 -22.99 3.64
CA ASN A 326 -0.35 -21.57 3.40
C ASN A 326 0.74 -21.06 2.47
N LEU A 327 1.98 -21.53 2.63
CA LEU A 327 3.08 -21.16 1.74
C LEU A 327 2.78 -21.55 0.29
N VAL A 328 2.18 -22.72 0.07
CA VAL A 328 1.70 -23.14 -1.26
C VAL A 328 0.55 -22.25 -1.74
N ALA A 329 -0.43 -21.95 -0.87
CA ALA A 329 -1.61 -21.16 -1.21
C ALA A 329 -1.33 -19.66 -1.42
N THR A 330 -0.14 -19.19 -1.08
CA THR A 330 0.33 -17.81 -1.29
C THR A 330 1.47 -17.73 -2.29
N GLY A 331 1.90 -18.88 -2.83
CA GLY A 331 2.97 -19.01 -3.82
C GLY A 331 4.37 -18.74 -3.28
N VAL A 332 4.56 -18.53 -1.98
CA VAL A 332 5.89 -18.22 -1.42
C VAL A 332 6.63 -19.44 -0.91
N PHE A 333 5.99 -20.62 -0.87
CA PHE A 333 6.71 -21.87 -0.67
C PHE A 333 7.78 -21.93 -1.76
N THR A 334 9.08 -21.97 -1.44
CA THR A 334 10.10 -22.14 -2.48
C THR A 334 9.88 -23.51 -3.07
N PRO A 335 9.31 -23.60 -4.26
CA PRO A 335 9.15 -24.89 -4.86
C PRO A 335 10.45 -25.14 -5.62
N THR A 336 10.94 -26.36 -5.59
CA THR A 336 11.93 -26.79 -6.58
C THR A 336 11.37 -26.84 -8.01
N GLY A 337 10.13 -26.37 -8.25
CA GLY A 337 9.38 -26.47 -9.51
C GLY A 337 8.88 -25.12 -10.08
N PRO A 338 8.47 -25.11 -11.36
CA PRO A 338 8.12 -23.90 -12.10
C PRO A 338 6.76 -23.28 -11.72
N TYR A 339 6.62 -21.95 -11.83
CA TYR A 339 5.37 -21.22 -11.55
C TYR A 339 5.24 -19.91 -12.36
N LEU A 340 4.01 -19.43 -12.53
CA LEU A 340 3.68 -18.21 -13.30
C LEU A 340 3.49 -16.99 -12.38
N SER A 341 3.94 -15.81 -12.81
CA SER A 341 3.65 -14.49 -12.22
C SER A 341 3.18 -13.51 -13.29
N ALA A 342 2.25 -12.60 -12.95
CA ALA A 342 1.65 -11.63 -13.88
C ALA A 342 1.80 -10.19 -13.36
N THR A 343 2.04 -9.20 -14.24
CA THR A 343 2.12 -7.79 -13.83
C THR A 343 0.77 -7.15 -13.50
N ASN A 344 -0.31 -7.69 -14.07
CA ASN A 344 -1.69 -7.35 -13.70
C ASN A 344 -2.64 -8.49 -14.07
N THR A 345 -3.80 -8.50 -13.43
CA THR A 345 -4.87 -9.50 -13.60
C THR A 345 -6.25 -8.83 -13.59
N SER A 346 -6.31 -7.56 -14.00
CA SER A 346 -7.54 -6.78 -14.15
C SER A 346 -7.59 -6.14 -15.53
N ALA A 347 -8.79 -6.08 -16.11
CA ALA A 347 -9.05 -5.44 -17.39
C ALA A 347 -10.35 -4.64 -17.32
N THR A 348 -10.20 -3.33 -17.20
CA THR A 348 -11.30 -2.37 -17.17
C THR A 348 -11.60 -1.86 -18.58
N GLU A 349 -12.87 -1.60 -18.84
CA GLU A 349 -13.34 -0.99 -20.07
C GLU A 349 -12.72 0.40 -20.30
N ASP A 350 -12.51 0.74 -21.56
CA ASP A 350 -12.11 2.08 -21.97
C ASP A 350 -13.25 3.08 -21.74
N LEU A 351 -12.91 4.31 -21.37
CA LEU A 351 -13.87 5.40 -21.07
C LEU A 351 -14.85 5.74 -22.21
N SER A 352 -14.62 5.23 -23.43
CA SER A 352 -15.61 5.29 -24.52
C SER A 352 -16.93 4.60 -24.17
N ASN A 353 -16.91 3.65 -23.21
CA ASN A 353 -18.07 2.91 -22.73
C ASN A 353 -18.90 2.28 -23.88
N VAL A 354 -18.23 1.44 -24.67
CA VAL A 354 -18.79 0.72 -25.84
C VAL A 354 -18.42 -0.77 -25.84
N GLY A 355 -17.95 -1.28 -24.70
CA GLY A 355 -17.37 -2.59 -24.46
C GLY A 355 -15.89 -2.71 -24.82
N SER A 356 -15.20 -1.60 -25.12
CA SER A 356 -13.80 -1.63 -25.56
C SER A 356 -12.86 -1.95 -24.40
N ILE A 357 -11.99 -2.95 -24.57
CA ILE A 357 -10.92 -3.28 -23.62
C ILE A 357 -9.60 -3.33 -24.40
N SER A 358 -8.52 -2.85 -23.78
CA SER A 358 -7.16 -2.93 -24.32
C SER A 358 -6.11 -3.07 -23.22
N THR A 359 -6.14 -4.20 -22.51
CA THR A 359 -5.23 -4.50 -21.39
C THR A 359 -4.06 -5.37 -21.82
N THR A 360 -2.87 -5.06 -21.31
CA THR A 360 -1.67 -5.90 -21.48
C THR A 360 -1.09 -6.30 -20.12
N SER A 361 -0.58 -7.53 -20.04
CA SER A 361 0.01 -8.12 -18.84
C SER A 361 1.26 -8.92 -19.23
N THR A 362 2.36 -8.70 -18.52
CA THR A 362 3.57 -9.50 -18.69
C THR A 362 3.49 -10.73 -17.79
N ILE A 363 3.63 -11.91 -18.38
CA ILE A 363 3.60 -13.21 -17.67
C ILE A 363 4.99 -13.81 -17.63
N THR A 364 5.57 -13.89 -16.44
CA THR A 364 6.88 -14.50 -16.20
C THR A 364 6.73 -15.93 -15.72
N LEU A 365 7.48 -16.86 -16.33
CA LEU A 365 7.64 -18.23 -15.87
C LEU A 365 8.94 -18.36 -15.08
N ASN A 366 8.79 -18.53 -13.77
CA ASN A 366 9.88 -18.67 -12.83
C ASN A 366 10.24 -20.15 -12.66
N ASN A 367 11.52 -20.45 -12.43
CA ASN A 367 12.04 -21.82 -12.23
C ASN A 367 11.69 -22.81 -13.35
N GLY A 368 11.46 -22.31 -14.57
CA GLY A 368 11.11 -23.09 -15.75
C GLY A 368 11.31 -22.29 -17.02
N THR A 369 10.96 -22.89 -18.15
CA THR A 369 10.99 -22.21 -19.44
C THR A 369 9.77 -22.54 -20.27
N TYR A 370 9.32 -21.57 -21.06
CA TYR A 370 8.37 -21.79 -22.13
C TYR A 370 9.01 -22.63 -23.23
N THR A 371 8.18 -23.31 -24.02
CA THR A 371 8.67 -24.12 -25.15
C THR A 371 9.19 -23.28 -26.32
N GLN A 372 8.90 -21.98 -26.31
CA GLN A 372 9.33 -21.01 -27.31
C GLN A 372 10.07 -19.86 -26.63
N SER A 373 10.94 -19.17 -27.38
CA SER A 373 11.71 -18.00 -26.91
C SER A 373 11.43 -16.74 -27.74
N GLY A 374 10.35 -16.74 -28.52
CA GLY A 374 9.96 -15.67 -29.43
C GLY A 374 8.76 -16.07 -30.29
N GLY A 375 8.02 -15.09 -30.82
CA GLY A 375 6.85 -15.32 -31.66
C GLY A 375 5.54 -15.19 -30.88
N SER A 376 4.60 -16.10 -31.11
CA SER A 376 3.31 -16.08 -30.41
C SER A 376 2.82 -17.49 -30.08
N PHE A 377 2.14 -17.58 -28.96
CA PHE A 377 1.40 -18.78 -28.58
C PHE A 377 0.07 -18.83 -29.34
N THR A 378 -0.30 -20.05 -29.72
CA THR A 378 -1.55 -20.34 -30.43
C THR A 378 -2.60 -20.88 -29.46
N GLN A 379 -3.79 -20.26 -29.41
CA GLN A 379 -4.93 -20.74 -28.65
C GLN A 379 -5.36 -22.14 -29.13
N GLY A 380 -5.74 -23.02 -28.22
CA GLY A 380 -6.04 -24.43 -28.46
C GLY A 380 -4.82 -25.35 -28.49
N THR A 381 -3.62 -24.81 -28.72
CA THR A 381 -2.36 -25.56 -28.68
C THR A 381 -1.56 -25.25 -27.42
N HIS A 382 -1.27 -23.96 -27.19
CA HIS A 382 -0.41 -23.49 -26.12
C HIS A 382 -1.21 -22.97 -24.92
N TYR A 383 -2.40 -22.42 -25.14
CA TYR A 383 -3.29 -21.98 -24.07
C TYR A 383 -4.75 -22.19 -24.47
N SER A 384 -5.64 -22.26 -23.50
CA SER A 384 -7.09 -22.15 -23.68
C SER A 384 -7.62 -20.93 -22.94
N VAL A 385 -8.74 -20.40 -23.41
CA VAL A 385 -9.41 -19.27 -22.78
C VAL A 385 -10.86 -19.66 -22.48
N SER A 386 -11.32 -19.33 -21.28
CA SER A 386 -12.72 -19.48 -20.87
C SER A 386 -13.22 -18.19 -20.20
N GLY A 387 -14.53 -17.96 -20.25
CA GLY A 387 -15.14 -16.75 -19.69
C GLY A 387 -14.92 -15.48 -20.51
N LEU A 388 -14.33 -15.59 -21.71
CA LEU A 388 -14.11 -14.46 -22.62
C LEU A 388 -15.44 -13.97 -23.21
N PRO A 389 -15.86 -12.71 -22.95
CA PRO A 389 -17.04 -12.12 -23.57
C PRO A 389 -16.93 -12.09 -25.09
N SER A 390 -18.06 -12.31 -25.76
CA SER A 390 -18.16 -12.21 -27.22
C SER A 390 -17.73 -10.83 -27.69
N GLY A 391 -16.75 -10.78 -28.60
CA GLY A 391 -16.20 -9.54 -29.16
C GLY A 391 -14.83 -9.14 -28.59
N LEU A 392 -14.42 -9.76 -27.48
CA LEU A 392 -13.04 -9.68 -27.00
C LEU A 392 -12.19 -10.82 -27.57
N SER A 393 -10.87 -10.63 -27.52
CA SER A 393 -9.86 -11.57 -27.96
C SER A 393 -8.67 -11.57 -27.00
N VAL A 394 -8.02 -12.73 -26.86
CA VAL A 394 -6.76 -12.86 -26.13
C VAL A 394 -5.66 -13.19 -27.12
N ASN A 395 -4.57 -12.43 -27.07
CA ASN A 395 -3.35 -12.71 -27.80
C ASN A 395 -2.20 -12.89 -26.82
N VAL A 396 -1.31 -13.86 -27.08
CA VAL A 396 -0.18 -14.17 -26.22
C VAL A 396 1.10 -14.13 -27.05
N ALA A 397 1.86 -13.05 -26.95
CA ALA A 397 3.17 -12.90 -27.56
C ALA A 397 4.23 -13.54 -26.65
N VAL A 398 5.24 -14.18 -27.24
CA VAL A 398 6.37 -14.75 -26.52
C VAL A 398 7.52 -13.76 -26.61
N ASN A 399 7.89 -13.15 -25.48
CA ASN A 399 8.97 -12.17 -25.42
C ASN A 399 10.34 -12.85 -25.27
N SER A 400 10.39 -13.92 -24.46
CA SER A 400 11.58 -14.73 -24.20
C SER A 400 11.20 -16.14 -23.74
N SER A 401 12.19 -16.99 -23.44
CA SER A 401 11.92 -18.33 -22.86
C SER A 401 11.32 -18.29 -21.46
N THR A 402 11.22 -17.13 -20.82
CA THR A 402 10.67 -16.97 -19.47
C THR A 402 9.60 -15.89 -19.40
N GLU A 403 9.27 -15.21 -20.49
CA GLU A 403 8.36 -14.07 -20.46
C GLU A 403 7.41 -14.06 -21.67
N LEU A 404 6.11 -13.82 -21.40
CA LEU A 404 5.06 -13.60 -22.39
C LEU A 404 4.44 -12.22 -22.19
N THR A 405 3.90 -11.64 -23.26
CA THR A 405 2.92 -10.55 -23.18
C THR A 405 1.55 -11.11 -23.50
N LEU A 406 0.63 -11.09 -22.54
CA LEU A 406 -0.77 -11.37 -22.75
C LEU A 406 -1.52 -10.06 -23.01
N THR A 407 -2.28 -10.01 -24.08
CA THR A 407 -3.12 -8.87 -24.46
C THR A 407 -4.57 -9.32 -24.52
N LEU A 408 -5.41 -8.75 -23.67
CA LEU A 408 -6.86 -8.85 -23.78
C LEU A 408 -7.34 -7.60 -24.51
N SER A 409 -7.93 -7.76 -25.69
CA SER A 409 -8.42 -6.63 -26.47
C SER A 409 -9.61 -6.92 -27.34
N GLY A 410 -10.37 -5.89 -27.67
CA GLY A 410 -11.53 -5.95 -28.55
C GLY A 410 -12.69 -5.12 -28.02
N THR A 411 -13.89 -5.41 -28.52
CA THR A 411 -15.10 -4.70 -28.12
C THR A 411 -16.17 -5.73 -27.75
N ALA A 412 -16.47 -5.84 -26.46
CA ALA A 412 -17.48 -6.75 -25.95
C ALA A 412 -18.87 -6.38 -26.45
N THR A 413 -19.62 -7.39 -26.90
CA THR A 413 -21.00 -7.22 -27.39
C THR A 413 -22.01 -6.94 -26.27
N ALA A 414 -21.68 -7.31 -25.04
CA ALA A 414 -22.42 -6.99 -23.84
C ALA A 414 -21.41 -6.53 -22.78
N HIS A 415 -21.65 -5.36 -22.19
CA HIS A 415 -20.70 -4.66 -21.33
C HIS A 415 -21.41 -3.86 -20.23
N GLY A 416 -22.53 -4.34 -19.70
CA GLY A 416 -23.06 -3.76 -18.44
C GLY A 416 -22.29 -4.28 -17.24
N ASN A 417 -22.39 -3.62 -16.09
CA ASN A 417 -21.77 -4.11 -14.84
C ASN A 417 -22.26 -5.53 -14.48
N ASN A 418 -23.46 -5.91 -14.93
CA ASN A 418 -23.96 -7.28 -14.77
C ASN A 418 -23.25 -8.33 -15.65
N GLN A 419 -22.34 -7.89 -16.53
CA GLN A 419 -21.46 -8.72 -17.35
C GLN A 419 -20.02 -8.74 -16.84
N ASP A 420 -19.74 -8.06 -15.72
CA ASP A 420 -18.47 -8.20 -15.00
C ASP A 420 -18.25 -9.69 -14.68
N GLY A 421 -17.00 -10.10 -14.78
CA GLY A 421 -16.68 -11.52 -14.72
C GLY A 421 -15.21 -11.79 -14.91
N ASN A 422 -14.89 -13.06 -15.15
CA ASN A 422 -13.52 -13.51 -15.17
C ASN A 422 -13.16 -14.13 -16.52
N VAL A 423 -12.05 -13.67 -17.11
CA VAL A 423 -11.40 -14.33 -18.24
C VAL A 423 -10.26 -15.19 -17.72
N VAL A 424 -10.41 -16.49 -17.87
CA VAL A 424 -9.43 -17.47 -17.41
C VAL A 424 -8.59 -17.93 -18.60
N VAL A 425 -7.28 -17.67 -18.55
CA VAL A 425 -6.30 -18.10 -19.54
C VAL A 425 -5.46 -19.23 -18.94
N THR A 426 -5.66 -20.45 -19.45
CA THR A 426 -4.97 -21.66 -18.98
C THR A 426 -3.87 -22.03 -19.95
N LEU A 427 -2.62 -22.12 -19.49
CA LEU A 427 -1.55 -22.71 -20.29
C LEU A 427 -1.77 -24.22 -20.45
N LEU A 428 -1.49 -24.74 -21.64
CA LEU A 428 -1.54 -26.16 -21.98
C LEU A 428 -0.13 -26.75 -22.01
N ASN A 429 -0.02 -28.08 -21.99
CA ASN A 429 1.27 -28.78 -21.96
C ASN A 429 2.28 -28.31 -23.03
N ALA A 430 1.80 -27.89 -24.20
CA ALA A 430 2.68 -27.43 -25.27
C ALA A 430 3.30 -26.04 -25.03
N ALA A 431 2.82 -25.25 -24.07
CA ALA A 431 3.38 -23.94 -23.73
C ALA A 431 4.62 -24.02 -22.84
N VAL A 432 4.73 -25.04 -21.99
CA VAL A 432 5.78 -25.11 -20.95
C VAL A 432 6.68 -26.31 -21.16
N SER A 433 8.00 -26.07 -21.10
CA SER A 433 9.01 -27.13 -21.18
C SER A 433 8.84 -28.06 -19.97
N GLY A 434 8.60 -29.35 -20.24
CA GLY A 434 8.25 -30.32 -19.20
C GLY A 434 6.74 -30.50 -18.96
N GLY A 435 5.90 -29.74 -19.67
CA GLY A 435 4.44 -29.76 -19.54
C GLY A 435 3.92 -28.87 -18.41
N THR A 436 2.60 -28.71 -18.32
CA THR A 436 1.98 -27.86 -17.30
C THR A 436 1.77 -28.58 -15.97
N GLY A 437 1.93 -29.90 -15.92
CA GLY A 437 1.84 -30.68 -14.67
C GLY A 437 2.98 -30.37 -13.68
N SER A 438 4.05 -29.71 -14.12
CA SER A 438 5.10 -29.19 -13.24
C SER A 438 4.80 -27.77 -12.75
N LEU A 439 3.83 -27.06 -13.34
CA LEU A 439 3.47 -25.72 -12.91
C LEU A 439 2.70 -25.76 -11.59
N LEU A 440 3.05 -24.86 -10.68
CA LEU A 440 2.39 -24.74 -9.38
C LEU A 440 1.23 -23.75 -9.41
N SER A 441 1.26 -22.81 -10.35
CA SER A 441 0.17 -21.89 -10.65
C SER A 441 -0.16 -21.95 -12.14
N ASN A 442 -1.40 -22.32 -12.44
CA ASN A 442 -2.05 -22.33 -13.76
C ASN A 442 -3.53 -22.69 -13.51
N PRO A 443 -4.53 -21.88 -13.88
CA PRO A 443 -4.51 -20.80 -14.89
C PRO A 443 -4.16 -19.40 -14.36
N ILE A 444 -4.14 -18.42 -15.26
CA ILE A 444 -4.13 -16.97 -14.95
C ILE A 444 -5.56 -16.46 -15.17
N THR A 445 -6.14 -15.76 -14.19
CA THR A 445 -7.48 -15.19 -14.31
C THR A 445 -7.42 -13.68 -14.33
N TYR A 446 -8.15 -13.06 -15.26
CA TYR A 446 -8.34 -11.62 -15.37
C TYR A 446 -9.75 -11.25 -14.94
N SER A 447 -9.87 -10.30 -14.02
CA SER A 447 -11.15 -9.70 -13.65
C SER A 447 -11.54 -8.64 -14.68
N LEU A 448 -12.73 -8.76 -15.26
CA LEU A 448 -13.32 -7.78 -16.16
C LEU A 448 -14.20 -6.83 -15.38
N ASP A 449 -14.06 -5.55 -15.72
CA ASP A 449 -14.82 -4.45 -15.14
C ASP A 449 -15.35 -3.60 -16.29
N PHE A 450 -16.66 -3.71 -16.54
CA PHE A 450 -17.35 -2.93 -17.55
C PHE A 450 -18.09 -1.76 -16.92
N PHE A 451 -18.22 -0.67 -17.67
CA PHE A 451 -19.08 0.43 -17.31
C PHE A 451 -20.50 0.18 -17.82
N ASP A 452 -21.50 0.42 -16.98
CA ASP A 452 -22.89 0.38 -17.43
C ASP A 452 -23.09 1.28 -18.66
N PRO A 453 -23.76 0.78 -19.72
CA PRO A 453 -24.03 1.56 -20.91
C PRO A 453 -24.69 2.89 -20.57
N TRP A 454 -24.30 3.96 -21.28
CA TRP A 454 -24.93 5.26 -21.14
C TRP A 454 -26.46 5.12 -21.26
N THR A 455 -27.16 5.53 -20.20
CA THR A 455 -28.62 5.54 -20.14
C THR A 455 -29.12 6.97 -20.02
N VAL A 456 -30.24 7.26 -20.68
CA VAL A 456 -30.94 8.52 -20.49
C VAL A 456 -31.67 8.45 -19.16
N VAL A 457 -31.24 9.27 -18.21
CA VAL A 457 -31.94 9.44 -16.94
C VAL A 457 -33.01 10.52 -17.10
N TYR A 458 -34.26 10.14 -16.86
CA TYR A 458 -35.38 11.06 -16.73
C TYR A 458 -35.72 11.20 -15.26
N GLU A 459 -35.54 12.41 -14.75
CA GLU A 459 -35.83 12.72 -13.36
C GLU A 459 -36.54 14.06 -13.28
N ASP A 460 -37.61 14.06 -12.47
CA ASP A 460 -38.25 15.28 -12.02
C ASP A 460 -37.51 15.73 -10.76
N ILE A 461 -36.65 16.73 -10.91
CA ILE A 461 -35.90 17.30 -9.78
C ILE A 461 -36.81 18.23 -8.97
N ALA A 462 -36.47 18.45 -7.70
CA ALA A 462 -37.08 19.54 -6.97
C ALA A 462 -36.76 20.89 -7.64
N ASP A 463 -37.74 21.79 -7.71
CA ASP A 463 -37.57 23.11 -8.33
C ASP A 463 -36.34 23.83 -7.77
N ALA A 464 -35.34 24.04 -8.63
CA ALA A 464 -34.18 24.88 -8.34
C ALA A 464 -34.48 26.32 -8.78
N PHE A 465 -34.25 27.27 -7.89
CA PHE A 465 -34.46 28.69 -8.13
C PHE A 465 -33.23 29.50 -7.71
N ALA A 466 -32.96 30.56 -8.47
CA ALA A 466 -32.03 31.60 -8.09
C ALA A 466 -32.60 32.94 -8.50
N ASP A 467 -32.48 33.93 -7.62
CA ASP A 467 -32.94 35.29 -7.84
C ASP A 467 -31.94 36.32 -7.31
N ALA A 468 -32.29 37.61 -7.40
CA ALA A 468 -31.41 38.70 -6.97
C ALA A 468 -31.07 38.70 -5.46
N THR A 469 -31.79 37.92 -4.66
CA THR A 469 -31.63 37.80 -3.20
C THR A 469 -31.05 36.45 -2.77
N SER A 470 -31.41 35.38 -3.47
CA SER A 470 -30.86 34.02 -3.32
C SER A 470 -30.14 33.66 -4.61
N THR A 471 -28.88 34.09 -4.73
CA THR A 471 -28.18 34.04 -6.01
C THR A 471 -27.70 32.66 -6.40
N TRP A 472 -27.64 31.69 -5.48
CA TRP A 472 -27.14 30.34 -5.75
C TRP A 472 -27.99 29.28 -5.05
N GLN A 473 -28.33 28.23 -5.80
CA GLN A 473 -28.91 27.01 -5.24
C GLN A 473 -28.22 25.80 -5.87
N TYR A 474 -27.60 24.99 -5.02
CA TYR A 474 -27.06 23.68 -5.38
C TYR A 474 -28.18 22.63 -5.49
N PHE A 475 -28.05 21.72 -6.44
CA PHE A 475 -28.87 20.52 -6.52
C PHE A 475 -28.11 19.37 -7.17
N THR A 476 -28.60 18.15 -6.97
CA THR A 476 -28.12 16.93 -7.62
C THR A 476 -29.24 16.26 -8.38
N ILE A 477 -28.84 15.37 -9.29
CA ILE A 477 -29.73 14.36 -9.87
C ILE A 477 -29.37 12.99 -9.32
N SER A 478 -30.23 12.01 -9.54
CA SER A 478 -30.15 10.60 -9.11
C SER A 478 -28.89 9.86 -9.58
N THR A 479 -28.16 10.36 -10.58
CA THR A 479 -26.84 9.84 -10.97
C THR A 479 -25.71 10.26 -10.02
N GLY A 480 -25.99 11.16 -9.07
CA GLY A 480 -24.98 11.71 -8.15
C GLY A 480 -24.20 12.90 -8.72
N ASP A 481 -24.58 13.39 -9.90
CA ASP A 481 -23.95 14.55 -10.53
C ASP A 481 -24.38 15.88 -9.91
N ASP A 482 -23.41 16.77 -9.69
CA ASP A 482 -23.60 18.10 -9.11
C ASP A 482 -23.99 19.16 -10.15
N TYR A 483 -24.92 20.05 -9.77
CA TYR A 483 -25.38 21.20 -10.55
C TYR A 483 -25.67 22.42 -9.66
N GLY A 484 -25.86 23.59 -10.26
CA GLY A 484 -26.37 24.75 -9.54
C GLY A 484 -27.16 25.74 -10.38
N ALA A 485 -28.26 26.24 -9.83
CA ALA A 485 -28.97 27.40 -10.35
C ALA A 485 -28.30 28.67 -9.83
N TRP A 486 -27.97 29.59 -10.74
CA TRP A 486 -27.17 30.76 -10.40
C TRP A 486 -27.72 32.04 -11.04
N MET A 487 -27.94 33.07 -10.23
CA MET A 487 -28.36 34.40 -10.68
C MET A 487 -27.17 35.36 -10.60
N ASP A 488 -26.77 35.90 -11.75
CA ASP A 488 -25.68 36.86 -11.86
C ASP A 488 -26.02 38.02 -12.79
N ASN A 489 -25.96 39.24 -12.27
CA ASN A 489 -26.17 40.47 -13.04
C ASN A 489 -27.46 40.46 -13.89
N GLY A 490 -28.53 39.84 -13.36
CA GLY A 490 -29.83 39.70 -14.05
C GLY A 490 -29.90 38.55 -15.06
N ASN A 491 -28.90 37.68 -15.09
CA ASN A 491 -28.87 36.47 -15.91
C ASN A 491 -29.09 35.24 -15.02
N LEU A 492 -30.05 34.40 -15.38
CA LEU A 492 -30.22 33.09 -14.79
C LEU A 492 -29.37 32.08 -15.57
N ARG A 493 -28.51 31.39 -14.84
CA ARG A 493 -27.52 30.45 -15.35
C ARG A 493 -27.70 29.08 -14.71
N LEU A 494 -27.20 28.07 -15.41
CA LEU A 494 -27.05 26.71 -14.91
C LEU A 494 -25.55 26.38 -14.88
N GLU A 495 -25.03 26.12 -13.69
CA GLU A 495 -23.69 25.58 -13.47
C GLU A 495 -23.74 24.06 -13.62
N THR A 496 -22.80 23.54 -14.42
CA THR A 496 -22.72 22.13 -14.81
C THR A 496 -21.35 21.53 -14.48
N TYR A 497 -20.41 22.32 -13.98
CA TYR A 497 -19.05 21.91 -13.61
C TYR A 497 -18.34 21.18 -14.76
N THR A 498 -18.28 21.82 -15.92
CA THR A 498 -17.70 21.34 -17.19
C THR A 498 -18.55 20.37 -18.02
N LYS A 499 -19.66 19.86 -17.49
CA LYS A 499 -20.55 18.96 -18.25
C LYS A 499 -21.16 19.68 -19.46
N GLU A 500 -21.42 18.94 -20.53
CA GLU A 500 -21.95 19.49 -21.77
C GLU A 500 -23.47 19.66 -21.73
N MET A 501 -23.97 20.72 -22.38
CA MET A 501 -25.41 20.97 -22.56
C MET A 501 -25.70 21.26 -24.03
N ILE A 502 -26.90 20.92 -24.50
CA ILE A 502 -27.36 21.34 -25.83
C ILE A 502 -27.65 22.84 -25.79
N ALA A 503 -26.76 23.62 -26.38
CA ALA A 503 -26.79 25.08 -26.34
C ALA A 503 -26.31 25.68 -27.67
N ASP A 504 -26.62 26.95 -27.90
CA ASP A 504 -26.00 27.68 -29.00
C ASP A 504 -24.51 27.98 -28.71
N GLY A 505 -23.78 28.48 -29.71
CA GLY A 505 -22.36 28.84 -29.57
C GLY A 505 -22.08 29.94 -28.54
N ASN A 506 -23.11 30.56 -27.94
CA ASN A 506 -23.00 31.54 -26.85
C ASN A 506 -23.43 30.96 -25.49
N ARG A 507 -23.56 29.63 -25.39
CA ARG A 507 -24.03 28.87 -24.21
C ARG A 507 -25.47 29.18 -23.77
N ASN A 508 -26.33 29.66 -24.67
CA ASN A 508 -27.76 29.74 -24.36
C ASN A 508 -28.37 28.32 -24.45
N ILE A 509 -28.88 27.79 -23.33
CA ILE A 509 -29.40 26.41 -23.25
C ILE A 509 -30.62 26.29 -24.15
N THR A 510 -30.60 25.38 -25.11
CA THR A 510 -31.69 25.22 -26.08
C THR A 510 -32.94 24.66 -25.40
N VAL A 511 -34.09 25.31 -25.61
CA VAL A 511 -35.39 24.74 -25.23
C VAL A 511 -35.73 23.61 -26.21
N LEU A 512 -35.80 22.37 -25.71
CA LEU A 512 -36.12 21.21 -26.52
C LEU A 512 -37.61 20.88 -26.42
N THR A 513 -38.29 20.81 -27.56
CA THR A 513 -39.68 20.34 -27.60
C THR A 513 -39.76 18.82 -27.43
N GLN A 514 -40.88 18.32 -26.89
CA GLN A 514 -41.12 16.89 -26.79
C GLN A 514 -40.96 16.20 -28.16
N GLY A 515 -40.18 15.12 -28.20
CA GLY A 515 -39.88 14.37 -29.41
C GLY A 515 -38.64 14.84 -30.17
N THR A 516 -37.95 15.89 -29.71
CA THR A 516 -36.62 16.24 -30.23
C THR A 516 -35.65 15.08 -30.02
N THR A 517 -35.01 14.63 -31.09
CA THR A 517 -33.93 13.63 -31.01
C THR A 517 -32.69 14.26 -30.40
N ILE A 518 -32.14 13.62 -29.38
CA ILE A 518 -30.88 13.99 -28.73
C ILE A 518 -29.87 12.89 -29.04
N ASP A 519 -28.78 13.26 -29.69
CA ASP A 519 -27.71 12.35 -30.09
C ASP A 519 -26.36 13.09 -30.20
N ALA A 520 -25.30 12.39 -30.61
CA ALA A 520 -23.96 12.96 -30.77
C ALA A 520 -23.87 14.11 -31.80
N SER A 521 -24.86 14.30 -32.66
CA SER A 521 -24.92 15.41 -33.63
C SER A 521 -25.60 16.67 -33.07
N SER A 522 -26.15 16.60 -31.85
CA SER A 522 -26.73 17.75 -31.18
C SER A 522 -25.67 18.81 -30.87
N ALA A 523 -26.10 20.06 -30.67
CA ALA A 523 -25.22 21.19 -30.41
C ALA A 523 -24.69 21.17 -28.96
N TRP A 524 -23.88 20.16 -28.62
CA TRP A 524 -23.24 20.02 -27.32
C TRP A 524 -22.20 21.11 -27.11
N VAL A 525 -22.29 21.80 -25.97
CA VAL A 525 -21.35 22.83 -25.57
C VAL A 525 -20.95 22.59 -24.13
N ALA A 526 -19.65 22.41 -23.88
CA ALA A 526 -19.11 22.25 -22.53
C ALA A 526 -19.30 23.51 -21.67
N GLY A 527 -19.64 23.29 -20.40
CA GLY A 527 -19.61 24.31 -19.37
C GLY A 527 -18.18 24.60 -18.90
N GLY A 528 -18.05 25.45 -17.89
CA GLY A 528 -16.78 25.78 -17.29
C GLY A 528 -16.96 26.76 -16.13
N PRO A 529 -15.87 27.05 -15.39
CA PRO A 529 -15.92 28.02 -14.31
C PRO A 529 -16.31 29.41 -14.83
N TYR A 530 -16.84 30.27 -13.96
CA TYR A 530 -17.19 31.65 -14.30
C TYR A 530 -16.18 32.36 -15.21
N PRO A 531 -16.61 32.96 -16.35
CA PRO A 531 -18.00 33.20 -16.79
C PRO A 531 -18.57 32.16 -17.77
N ASP A 532 -18.00 30.96 -17.79
CA ASP A 532 -18.21 29.95 -18.81
C ASP A 532 -19.41 29.00 -18.57
N GLU A 533 -20.36 29.40 -17.72
CA GLU A 533 -21.59 28.66 -17.45
C GLU A 533 -22.64 28.84 -18.55
N HIS A 534 -23.68 28.00 -18.51
CA HIS A 534 -24.78 28.05 -19.45
C HIS A 534 -25.90 29.00 -19.02
N TYR A 535 -26.58 29.63 -19.97
CA TYR A 535 -27.65 30.59 -19.71
C TYR A 535 -29.03 29.95 -19.92
N VAL A 536 -29.84 30.00 -18.86
CA VAL A 536 -31.29 29.71 -18.93
C VAL A 536 -32.03 30.97 -19.37
N TYR A 537 -31.63 32.15 -18.86
CA TYR A 537 -32.23 33.43 -19.17
C TYR A 537 -31.21 34.57 -19.11
N ARG A 538 -31.22 35.48 -20.09
CA ARG A 538 -30.46 36.75 -20.05
C ARG A 538 -31.04 37.80 -20.98
N SER A 539 -30.52 39.03 -20.91
CA SER A 539 -30.82 40.04 -21.93
C SER A 539 -30.46 39.52 -23.32
N GLY A 540 -31.45 39.47 -24.22
CA GLY A 540 -31.31 38.90 -25.57
C GLY A 540 -31.54 37.39 -25.69
N TYR A 541 -31.79 36.68 -24.58
CA TYR A 541 -32.16 35.26 -24.58
C TYR A 541 -33.24 34.95 -23.53
N THR A 542 -34.49 34.80 -23.98
CA THR A 542 -35.66 34.63 -23.11
C THR A 542 -36.48 33.38 -23.43
N ALA A 543 -35.89 32.39 -24.12
CA ALA A 543 -36.64 31.24 -24.63
C ALA A 543 -37.27 30.37 -23.52
N TRP A 544 -36.61 30.27 -22.36
CA TRP A 544 -37.14 29.59 -21.17
C TRP A 544 -38.14 30.42 -20.36
N GLY A 545 -38.34 31.70 -20.71
CA GLY A 545 -39.23 32.59 -19.96
C GLY A 545 -40.69 32.16 -20.05
N GLY A 546 -41.28 31.75 -18.92
CA GLY A 546 -42.68 31.32 -18.84
C GLY A 546 -42.93 29.86 -19.25
N GLN A 547 -41.87 29.09 -19.45
CA GLN A 547 -41.89 27.62 -19.33
C GLN A 547 -41.93 27.27 -17.83
#